data_AF-A0A662REI5-F1
#
_entry.id   AF-A0A662REI5-F1
#
_cell.length_a   1.000
_cell.length_b   1.000
_cell.length_c   1.000
_cell.angle_alpha   90.00
_cell.angle_beta   90.00
_cell.angle_gamma   90.00
#
_symmetry.space_group_name_H-M   'P 1'
#
loop_
_entity.id
_entity.type
_entity.pdbx_description
1 polymer ?
#
loop_
_entity_poly.entity_id
_entity_poly.type
_entity_poly.pdbx_seq_one_letter_code
_entity_poly.pdbx_strand_id
1 'polypeptide(L)' 'MELLSLVSVINLNYKIAFHGGKIYSELIRRGLEIELNDCLIAATGLSVGITEIVTRNIGHFERIDGICATTPEDLGFG' A
#
# COMPACT_ATOMS: atom_id res chain seq x y z
N MET A 1 -22.47 3.16 -5.70
CA MET A 1 -22.32 2.84 -4.26
C MET A 1 -22.23 1.33 -3.99
N GLU A 2 -22.55 0.43 -4.93
CA GLU A 2 -22.56 -1.03 -4.69
C GLU A 2 -21.17 -1.68 -4.48
N LEU A 3 -20.09 -1.10 -5.01
CA LEU A 3 -18.75 -1.68 -4.84
C LEU A 3 -18.28 -1.64 -3.37
N LEU A 4 -18.55 -0.52 -2.67
CA LEU A 4 -18.11 -0.33 -1.28
C LEU A 4 -18.83 -1.26 -0.30
N SER A 5 -19.99 -1.81 -0.66
CA SER A 5 -20.67 -2.84 0.13
C SER A 5 -20.06 -4.24 -0.02
N LEU A 6 -19.20 -4.46 -1.01
CA LEU A 6 -18.56 -5.76 -1.28
C LEU A 6 -17.14 -5.85 -0.70
N VAL A 7 -16.61 -4.75 -0.17
CA VAL A 7 -15.25 -4.66 0.35
C VAL A 7 -15.24 -4.15 1.79
N SER A 8 -14.23 -4.54 2.55
CA SER A 8 -13.97 -3.92 3.85
C SER A 8 -13.21 -2.62 3.64
N VAL A 9 -13.71 -1.52 4.20
CA VAL A 9 -13.03 -0.22 4.17
C VAL A 9 -12.25 -0.03 5.47
N ILE A 10 -10.93 0.09 5.34
CA ILE A 10 -10.04 0.36 6.47
C ILE A 10 -9.81 1.87 6.55
N ASN A 11 -10.20 2.47 7.69
CA ASN A 11 -10.02 3.90 7.88
C ASN A 11 -8.57 4.24 8.23
N LEU A 12 -8.02 5.23 7.53
CA LEU A 12 -6.76 5.84 7.88
C LEU A 12 -6.89 6.52 9.26
N ASN A 13 -5.91 6.30 10.13
CA ASN A 13 -5.81 6.98 11.42
C ASN A 13 -4.41 7.57 11.60
N TYR A 14 -4.23 8.34 12.67
CA TYR A 14 -2.95 9.01 12.95
C TYR A 14 -1.76 8.05 13.02
N LYS A 15 -1.92 6.85 13.60
CA LYS A 15 -0.82 5.87 13.71
C LYS A 15 -0.41 5.37 12.32
N ILE A 16 -1.40 5.11 11.46
CA ILE A 16 -1.16 4.67 10.08
C ILE A 16 -0.50 5.81 9.28
N ALA A 17 -1.01 7.03 9.39
CA ALA A 17 -0.45 8.19 8.70
C ALA A 17 1.00 8.47 9.12
N PHE A 18 1.29 8.37 10.42
CA PHE A 18 2.65 8.50 10.95
C PHE A 18 3.58 7.40 10.41
N HIS A 19 3.10 6.15 10.34
CA HIS A 19 3.88 5.05 9.78
C HIS A 19 4.13 5.22 8.27
N GLY A 20 3.12 5.60 7.50
CA GLY A 20 3.28 5.90 6.07
C GLY A 20 4.25 7.05 5.81
N GLY A 21 4.25 8.08 6.66
CA GLY A 21 5.23 9.16 6.60
C GLY A 21 6.67 8.71 6.87
N LYS A 22 6.87 7.74 7.77
CA LYS A 22 8.19 7.13 8.00
C LYS A 22 8.68 6.36 6.78
N ILE A 23 7.82 5.50 6.20
CA ILE A 23 8.13 4.74 4.98
C ILE A 23 8.53 5.71 3.87
N TYR A 24 7.72 6.75 3.64
CA TYR A 24 8.01 7.78 2.64
C TYR A 24 9.37 8.45 2.88
N SER A 25 9.63 8.92 4.10
CA SER A 25 10.89 9.58 4.45
C SER A 25 12.10 8.69 4.24
N GLU A 26 12.00 7.39 4.57
CA GLU A 26 13.07 6.42 4.39
C GLU A 26 13.37 6.15 2.91
N LEU A 27 12.34 6.02 2.08
CA LEU A 27 12.49 5.81 0.63
C LEU A 27 13.10 7.03 -0.06
N ILE A 28 12.60 8.23 0.25
CA ILE A 28 13.19 9.48 -0.27
C ILE A 28 14.64 9.62 0.15
N ARG A 29 14.98 9.28 1.41
CA ARG A 29 16.38 9.30 1.88
C ARG A 29 17.27 8.31 1.13
N ARG A 30 16.71 7.21 0.61
CA ARG A 30 17.41 6.21 -0.21
C ARG A 30 17.47 6.58 -1.70
N GLY A 31 16.90 7.72 -2.11
CA GLY A 31 16.79 8.12 -3.51
C GLY A 31 15.75 7.32 -4.29
N LEU A 32 14.81 6.66 -3.60
CA LEU A 32 13.74 5.88 -4.21
C LEU A 32 12.49 6.78 -4.28
N GLU A 33 12.20 7.28 -5.48
CA GLU A 33 10.99 8.07 -5.72
C GLU A 33 9.73 7.24 -5.47
N ILE A 34 8.74 7.81 -4.79
CA ILE A 34 7.46 7.15 -4.53
C ILE A 34 6.43 8.22 -4.15
N GLU A 35 5.14 7.92 -4.30
CA GLU A 35 4.09 8.81 -3.83
C GLU A 35 3.76 8.54 -2.35
N LEU A 36 3.39 9.60 -1.62
CA LEU A 36 2.96 9.47 -0.22
C LEU A 36 1.73 8.58 -0.10
N ASN A 37 0.81 8.63 -1.08
CA ASN A 37 -0.40 7.82 -1.07
C ASN A 37 -0.10 6.30 -1.09
N ASP A 38 0.89 5.87 -1.87
CA ASP A 38 1.33 4.46 -1.88
C ASP A 38 1.88 4.03 -0.53
N CYS A 39 2.64 4.92 0.13
CA CYS A 39 3.15 4.68 1.48
C CYS A 39 2.02 4.58 2.51
N LEU A 40 0.96 5.39 2.37
CA LEU A 40 -0.22 5.32 3.23
C LEU A 40 -1.04 4.04 3.00
N ILE A 41 -1.18 3.59 1.75
CA ILE A 41 -1.83 2.32 1.40
C ILE A 41 -1.07 1.16 2.04
N ALA A 42 0.26 1.11 1.84
CA ALA A 42 1.11 0.09 2.45
C ALA A 42 1.03 0.09 3.97
N ALA A 43 1.17 1.26 4.62
CA ALA A 43 1.03 1.38 6.07
C ALA A 43 -0.35 0.94 6.57
N THR A 44 -1.41 1.18 5.80
CA THR A 44 -2.77 0.74 6.11
C THR A 44 -2.85 -0.78 6.10
N GLY A 45 -2.38 -1.44 5.04
CA GLY A 45 -2.34 -2.90 4.96
C GLY A 45 -1.55 -3.52 6.10
N LEU A 46 -0.32 -3.04 6.33
CA LEU A 46 0.54 -3.53 7.40
C LEU A 46 -0.10 -3.40 8.79
N SER A 47 -0.88 -2.33 9.04
CA SER A 47 -1.54 -2.11 10.33
C SER A 47 -2.58 -3.17 10.69
N VAL A 48 -3.08 -3.92 9.69
CA VAL A 48 -4.05 -5.01 9.85
C VAL A 48 -3.48 -6.37 9.44
N GLY A 49 -2.17 -6.46 9.22
CA GLY A 49 -1.49 -7.71 8.84
C GLY A 49 -1.65 -8.11 7.36
N ILE A 50 -2.08 -7.19 6.50
CA ILE A 50 -2.12 -7.41 5.04
C ILE A 50 -0.78 -6.99 4.45
N THR A 51 -0.09 -7.93 3.82
CA THR A 51 1.22 -7.71 3.18
C THR A 51 1.16 -7.75 1.67
N GLU A 52 0.06 -8.20 1.07
CA GLU A 52 -0.12 -8.28 -0.39
C GLU A 52 -1.02 -7.14 -0.88
N ILE A 53 -0.53 -6.37 -1.86
CA ILE A 53 -1.24 -5.25 -2.47
C ILE A 53 -1.51 -5.56 -3.95
N VAL A 54 -2.79 -5.57 -4.32
CA VAL A 54 -3.21 -5.69 -5.72
C VAL A 54 -3.09 -4.31 -6.37
N THR A 55 -2.22 -4.18 -7.37
CA THR A 55 -1.93 -2.89 -8.03
C THR A 55 -1.41 -3.08 -9.45
N ARG A 56 -1.52 -2.03 -10.27
CA ARG A 56 -0.78 -1.94 -11.55
C ARG A 56 0.57 -1.23 -11.39
N ASN A 57 0.83 -0.62 -10.24
CA ASN A 57 2.05 0.10 -9.92
C ASN A 57 3.02 -0.75 -9.10
N ILE A 58 3.30 -1.96 -9.58
CA ILE A 58 4.10 -2.99 -8.88
C ILE A 58 5.43 -2.40 -8.38
N GLY A 59 6.13 -1.68 -9.25
CA GLY A 59 7.46 -1.14 -8.95
C GLY A 59 7.51 -0.11 -7.82
N HIS A 60 6.40 0.53 -7.44
CA HIS A 60 6.35 1.38 -6.26
C HIS A 60 6.31 0.55 -4.97
N PHE A 61 5.43 -0.44 -4.93
CA PHE A 61 5.17 -1.23 -3.73
C PHE A 61 6.28 -2.26 -3.44
N GLU A 62 6.99 -2.75 -4.46
CA GLU A 62 8.19 -3.57 -4.29
C GLU A 62 9.34 -2.87 -3.54
N ARG A 63 9.33 -1.53 -3.48
CA ARG A 63 10.34 -0.75 -2.74
C ARG A 63 10.07 -0.73 -1.24
N ILE A 64 8.86 -1.07 -0.80
CA ILE A 64 8.41 -0.98 0.59
C ILE A 64 8.66 -2.32 1.29
N ASP A 65 9.48 -2.29 2.34
CA ASP A 65 9.80 -3.50 3.10
C ASP A 65 8.54 -4.10 3.74
N GLY A 66 8.37 -5.42 3.60
CA GLY A 66 7.22 -6.16 4.14
C GLY A 66 5.96 -6.12 3.27
N ILE A 67 6.04 -5.55 2.07
CA ILE A 67 4.96 -5.56 1.07
C ILE A 67 5.34 -6.44 -0.12
N CYS A 68 4.37 -7.21 -0.60
CA CYS A 68 4.37 -7.88 -1.89
C CYS A 68 3.31 -7.21 -2.79
N ALA A 69 3.62 -7.07 -4.08
CA ALA A 69 2.70 -6.49 -5.04
C ALA A 69 2.36 -7.51 -6.12
N THR A 70 1.08 -7.59 -6.47
CA THR A 70 0.56 -8.48 -7.53
C THR A 70 -0.40 -7.72 -8.42
N THR A 71 -0.54 -8.13 -9.68
CA THR A 71 -1.55 -7.56 -10.57
C THR A 71 -2.90 -8.28 -10.38
N PRO A 72 -4.04 -7.67 -10.73
CA PRO A 72 -5.33 -8.37 -10.79
C PRO A 72 -5.28 -9.63 -11.68
N GLU A 73 -4.55 -9.54 -12.79
CA GLU A 73 -4.42 -10.60 -13.79
C GLU A 73 -3.69 -11.83 -13.21
N ASP A 74 -2.70 -11.62 -12.34
CA ASP A 74 -2.02 -12.70 -11.59
C ASP A 74 -2.97 -13.47 -10.65
N LEU A 75 -4.06 -12.83 -10.23
CA LEU A 75 -5.11 -13.43 -9.40
C LEU A 75 -6.26 -14.02 -10.24
N GLY A 76 -6.15 -14.00 -11.57
CA GLY A 76 -7.17 -14.51 -12.49
C GLY A 76 -8.33 -13.54 -12.75
N PHE A 77 -8.19 -12.26 -12.37
CA PHE A 77 -9.12 -11.20 -12.78
C PHE A 77 -8.64 -10.59 -14.10
N GLY A 78 -9.21 -11.02 -15.22
CA GLY A 78 -8.88 -10.56 -16.58
C GLY A 78 -10.07 -10.61 -17.53
#